data_AF-A0A9D9HLN2-F1
#
_entry.id   AF-A0A9D9HLN2-F1
#
_cell.length_a   1.000
_cell.length_b   1.000
_cell.length_c   1.000
_cell.angle_alpha   90.00
_cell.angle_beta   90.00
_cell.angle_gamma   90.00
#
_symmetry.space_group_name_H-M   'P 1'
#
loop_
_entity.id
_entity.type
_entity.pdbx_description
1 polymer ?
#
loop_
_entity_poly.entity_id
_entity_poly.type
_entity_poly.pdbx_seq_one_letter_code
_entity_poly.pdbx_strand_id
1 'polypeptide(L)'
;METVIIKALSFVLIIFGAAWLRHAGFFRKEDFRLISDLVLKVTLPCAVISNFSRTDVEASLLYLIPLGVLCNLVTIAAGYFATPASDRARRAFNMINLSGYNIGCFTMPYIQSFLGPSGAIATCLFDAGNSLMCTGATYPMAAAVAGTGEKSGVKVFLRRMFSSIPMDTYIIMVILSLLGLKLPHIVTSFTDTVGAANSFLAMAMIGVGFEIHLEKDKLLHIGGLLLGRYVIAFVMALLFWYCTPFSEGIRKILLVISFAPVSAVCAIFTSKCGGDVPISCTVNSLSILISIVCMSVIMIVFRVS
;
A
#
# COMPACT_ATOMS: atom_id res chain seq x y z
N MET A 1 23.06 -7.38 6.59
CA MET A 1 22.24 -8.61 6.46
C MET A 1 21.49 -8.91 7.75
N GLU A 2 22.19 -9.04 8.88
CA GLU A 2 21.58 -9.26 10.20
C GLU A 2 20.54 -8.20 10.59
N THR A 3 20.84 -6.91 10.38
CA THR A 3 19.90 -5.81 10.65
C THR A 3 18.61 -5.88 9.82
N VAL A 4 18.69 -6.40 8.59
CA VAL A 4 17.51 -6.56 7.72
C VAL A 4 16.58 -7.64 8.27
N ILE A 5 17.17 -8.79 8.62
CA ILE A 5 16.44 -9.93 9.17
C ILE A 5 15.80 -9.55 10.52
N ILE A 6 16.54 -8.91 11.42
CA ILE A 6 16.03 -8.52 12.74
C ILE A 6 14.84 -7.56 12.63
N LYS A 7 14.93 -6.53 11.79
CA LYS A 7 13.83 -5.56 11.62
C LYS A 7 12.62 -6.19 10.92
N ALA A 8 12.84 -7.02 9.89
CA ALA A 8 11.75 -7.76 9.24
C ALA A 8 11.04 -8.70 10.22
N LEU A 9 11.81 -9.45 11.02
CA LEU A 9 11.27 -10.30 12.10
C LEU A 9 10.52 -9.48 13.15
N SER A 10 11.01 -8.28 13.48
CA SER A 10 10.32 -7.38 14.42
C SER A 10 8.93 -6.99 13.92
N PHE A 11 8.77 -6.66 12.62
CA PHE A 11 7.44 -6.41 12.04
C PHE A 11 6.55 -7.64 12.05
N VAL A 12 7.10 -8.80 11.71
CA VAL A 12 6.37 -10.08 11.77
C VAL A 12 5.89 -10.37 13.19
N LEU A 13 6.74 -10.16 14.20
CA LEU A 13 6.39 -10.34 15.62
C LEU A 13 5.33 -9.34 16.08
N ILE A 14 5.36 -8.09 15.62
CA ILE A 14 4.30 -7.10 15.94
C ILE A 14 2.96 -7.54 15.34
N ILE A 15 2.95 -7.97 14.06
CA ILE A 15 1.75 -8.46 13.38
C ILE A 15 1.17 -9.66 14.12
N PHE A 16 1.99 -10.71 14.35
CA PHE A 16 1.51 -11.92 15.02
C PHE A 16 1.19 -11.69 16.50
N GLY A 17 1.91 -10.80 17.19
CA GLY A 17 1.61 -10.39 18.55
C GLY A 17 0.25 -9.71 18.66
N ALA A 18 -0.06 -8.77 17.77
CA ALA A 18 -1.37 -8.13 17.71
C ALA A 18 -2.50 -9.11 17.32
N ALA A 19 -2.23 -10.04 16.39
CA ALA A 19 -3.17 -11.11 16.04
C ALA A 19 -3.43 -12.05 17.23
N TRP A 20 -2.39 -12.39 17.99
CA TRP A 20 -2.51 -13.18 19.22
C TRP A 20 -3.28 -12.44 20.31
N LEU A 21 -3.01 -11.15 20.54
CA LEU A 21 -3.78 -10.32 21.48
C LEU A 21 -5.27 -10.26 21.11
N ARG A 22 -5.59 -10.20 19.81
CA ARG A 22 -6.97 -10.33 19.34
C ARG A 22 -7.56 -11.70 19.68
N HIS A 23 -6.80 -12.78 19.48
CA HIS A 23 -7.27 -14.13 19.82
C HIS A 23 -7.45 -14.34 21.33
N ALA A 24 -6.60 -13.71 22.15
CA ALA A 24 -6.70 -13.70 23.60
C ALA A 24 -7.85 -12.83 24.15
N GLY A 25 -8.61 -12.17 23.27
CA GLY A 25 -9.76 -11.33 23.64
C GLY A 25 -9.41 -9.91 24.09
N PHE A 26 -8.13 -9.50 23.99
CA PHE A 26 -7.71 -8.13 24.29
C PHE A 26 -8.22 -7.15 23.22
N PHE A 27 -8.06 -7.50 21.93
CA PHE A 27 -8.67 -6.76 20.82
C PHE A 27 -9.91 -7.47 20.29
N ARG A 28 -10.94 -6.68 19.97
CA ARG A 28 -12.16 -7.10 19.30
C ARG A 28 -12.08 -6.77 17.80
N LYS A 29 -12.96 -7.38 17.00
CA LYS A 29 -13.07 -7.06 15.56
C LYS A 29 -13.37 -5.58 15.32
N GLU A 30 -14.13 -4.96 16.22
CA GLU A 30 -14.50 -3.55 16.16
C GLU A 30 -13.29 -2.61 16.35
N ASP A 31 -12.29 -3.02 17.13
CA ASP A 31 -11.10 -2.23 17.44
C ASP A 31 -10.21 -2.03 16.21
N PHE A 32 -10.32 -2.90 15.20
CA PHE A 32 -9.65 -2.70 13.91
C PHE A 32 -9.96 -1.31 13.34
N ARG A 33 -11.22 -0.87 13.42
CA ARG A 33 -11.62 0.43 12.87
C ARG A 33 -10.99 1.58 13.64
N LEU A 34 -10.92 1.48 14.98
CA LEU A 34 -10.29 2.49 15.83
C LEU A 34 -8.80 2.62 15.51
N ILE A 35 -8.07 1.49 15.48
CA ILE A 35 -6.64 1.47 15.19
C ILE A 35 -6.38 1.93 13.75
N SER A 36 -7.22 1.51 12.80
CA SER A 36 -7.12 1.95 11.40
C SER A 36 -7.36 3.45 11.23
N ASP A 37 -8.34 4.01 11.94
CA ASP A 37 -8.58 5.45 11.93
C ASP A 37 -7.39 6.21 12.55
N LEU A 38 -6.82 5.71 13.65
CA LEU A 38 -5.62 6.29 14.25
C LEU A 38 -4.45 6.28 13.27
N VAL A 39 -4.21 5.16 12.58
CA VAL A 39 -3.12 5.04 11.61
C VAL A 39 -3.35 5.96 10.41
N LEU A 40 -4.49 5.83 9.74
CA LEU A 40 -4.76 6.52 8.47
C LEU A 40 -5.03 8.01 8.64
N LYS A 41 -5.60 8.44 9.78
CA LYS A 41 -5.99 9.84 9.98
C LYS A 41 -4.99 10.62 10.81
N VAL A 42 -4.10 9.96 11.56
CA VAL A 42 -3.18 10.62 12.49
C VAL A 42 -1.73 10.26 12.21
N THR A 43 -1.33 9.00 12.41
CA THR A 43 0.10 8.67 12.40
C THR A 43 0.72 8.62 11.02
N LEU A 44 -0.02 8.13 10.01
CA LEU A 44 0.45 8.10 8.63
C LEU A 44 0.62 9.53 8.08
N PRO A 45 -0.37 10.43 8.18
CA PRO A 45 -0.17 11.84 7.82
C PRO A 45 1.05 12.48 8.50
N CYS A 46 1.24 12.26 9.81
CA CYS A 46 2.40 12.77 10.53
C CYS A 46 3.72 12.16 10.02
N ALA A 47 3.73 10.87 9.69
CA ALA A 47 4.88 10.20 9.07
C ALA A 47 5.19 10.77 7.67
N VAL A 48 4.18 11.13 6.89
CA VAL A 48 4.37 11.79 5.60
C VAL A 48 4.98 13.18 5.82
N ILE A 49 4.38 14.01 6.67
CA ILE A 49 4.87 15.38 6.94
C ILE A 49 6.33 15.37 7.42
N SER A 50 6.65 14.51 8.39
CA SER A 50 8.02 14.39 8.92
C SER A 50 9.03 13.98 7.85
N ASN A 51 8.68 13.03 6.95
CA ASN A 51 9.59 12.60 5.89
C ASN A 51 9.84 13.72 4.86
N PHE A 52 8.80 14.42 4.41
CA PHE A 52 8.96 15.55 3.47
C PHE A 52 9.68 16.76 4.10
N SER A 53 9.63 16.92 5.43
CA SER A 53 10.30 18.03 6.10
C SER A 53 11.82 17.85 6.23
N ARG A 54 12.34 16.62 6.01
CA ARG A 54 13.74 16.25 6.23
C ARG A 54 14.62 16.38 4.99
N THR A 55 14.04 16.44 3.79
CA THR A 55 14.82 16.46 2.54
C THR A 55 14.03 17.20 1.47
N ASP A 56 14.73 18.01 0.68
CA ASP A 56 14.12 18.70 -0.46
C ASP A 56 13.75 17.70 -1.56
N VAL A 57 12.56 17.84 -2.13
CA VAL A 57 12.10 16.95 -3.20
C VAL A 57 12.69 17.42 -4.53
N GLU A 58 13.59 16.61 -5.09
CA GLU A 58 14.04 16.82 -6.46
C GLU A 58 12.85 16.66 -7.43
N ALA A 59 12.71 17.60 -8.38
CA ALA A 59 11.62 17.56 -9.36
C ALA A 59 11.60 16.26 -10.19
N SER A 60 12.75 15.61 -10.37
CA SER A 60 12.89 14.29 -11.00
C SER A 60 12.09 13.21 -10.28
N LEU A 61 11.95 13.28 -8.94
CA LEU A 61 11.22 12.29 -8.15
C LEU A 61 9.70 12.40 -8.33
N LEU A 62 9.18 13.53 -8.84
CA LEU A 62 7.75 13.68 -9.11
C LEU A 62 7.24 12.67 -10.15
N TYR A 63 8.12 12.17 -11.03
CA TYR A 63 7.78 11.09 -11.98
C TYR A 63 7.38 9.78 -11.29
N LEU A 64 7.64 9.62 -9.98
CA LEU A 64 7.16 8.47 -9.20
C LEU A 64 5.64 8.49 -9.01
N ILE A 65 5.00 9.67 -9.02
CA ILE A 65 3.54 9.82 -8.91
C ILE A 65 2.83 9.15 -10.11
N PRO A 66 3.08 9.55 -11.37
CA PRO A 66 2.46 8.88 -12.52
C PRO A 66 2.89 7.41 -12.64
N LEU A 67 4.08 7.05 -12.15
CA LEU A 67 4.51 5.65 -12.10
C LEU A 67 3.61 4.80 -11.18
N GLY A 68 3.26 5.32 -9.99
CA GLY A 68 2.33 4.66 -9.07
C GLY A 68 0.93 4.48 -9.65
N VAL A 69 0.45 5.46 -10.42
CA VAL A 69 -0.80 5.37 -11.20
C VAL A 69 -0.69 4.28 -12.27
N LEU A 70 0.38 4.30 -13.07
CA LEU A 70 0.59 3.35 -14.16
C LEU A 70 0.64 1.90 -13.67
N CYS A 71 1.31 1.64 -12.56
CA CYS A 71 1.39 0.30 -11.97
C CYS A 71 0.02 -0.24 -11.54
N ASN A 72 -0.80 0.64 -10.98
CA ASN A 72 -2.19 0.32 -10.68
C ASN A 72 -2.99 0.03 -11.95
N LEU A 73 -2.84 0.82 -13.00
CA LEU A 73 -3.54 0.57 -14.28
C LEU A 73 -3.14 -0.78 -14.90
N VAL A 74 -1.84 -1.13 -14.87
CA VAL A 74 -1.36 -2.43 -15.35
C VAL A 74 -1.97 -3.59 -14.57
N THR A 75 -2.02 -3.49 -13.23
CA THR A 75 -2.59 -4.54 -12.38
C THR A 75 -4.11 -4.64 -12.49
N ILE A 76 -4.81 -3.52 -12.65
CA ILE A 76 -6.25 -3.49 -12.99
C ILE A 76 -6.50 -4.16 -14.34
N ALA A 77 -5.71 -3.81 -15.36
CA ALA A 77 -5.82 -4.41 -16.69
C ALA A 77 -5.57 -5.92 -16.64
N ALA A 78 -4.54 -6.37 -15.91
CA ALA A 78 -4.28 -7.79 -15.70
C ALA A 78 -5.48 -8.50 -15.07
N GLY A 79 -6.09 -7.91 -14.02
CA GLY A 79 -7.30 -8.46 -13.41
C GLY A 79 -8.52 -8.47 -14.34
N TYR A 80 -8.62 -7.48 -15.22
CA TYR A 80 -9.68 -7.42 -16.23
C TYR A 80 -9.53 -8.54 -17.27
N PHE A 81 -8.33 -8.73 -17.81
CA PHE A 81 -8.06 -9.68 -18.90
C PHE A 81 -7.83 -11.12 -18.44
N ALA A 82 -7.49 -11.35 -17.16
CA ALA A 82 -7.30 -12.69 -16.60
C ALA A 82 -8.60 -13.51 -16.48
N THR A 83 -9.77 -12.88 -16.62
CA THR A 83 -11.08 -13.51 -16.45
C THR A 83 -11.92 -13.40 -17.74
N PRO A 84 -12.65 -14.45 -18.16
CA PRO A 84 -13.58 -14.38 -19.28
C PRO A 84 -14.61 -13.26 -19.14
N ALA A 85 -15.05 -12.68 -20.27
CA ALA A 85 -15.98 -11.55 -20.27
C ALA A 85 -17.38 -11.86 -19.74
N SER A 86 -17.74 -13.13 -19.72
CA SER A 86 -18.99 -13.63 -19.14
C SER A 86 -19.02 -13.52 -17.61
N ASP A 87 -17.87 -13.59 -16.93
CA ASP A 87 -17.78 -13.59 -15.46
C ASP A 87 -17.41 -12.20 -14.91
N ARG A 88 -18.40 -11.30 -14.97
CA ARG A 88 -18.26 -9.90 -14.54
C ARG A 88 -17.92 -9.75 -13.05
N ALA A 89 -18.50 -10.59 -12.20
CA ALA A 89 -18.27 -10.56 -10.77
C ALA A 89 -16.81 -10.91 -10.43
N ARG A 90 -16.30 -12.02 -11.00
CA ARG A 90 -14.90 -12.41 -10.80
C ARG A 90 -13.93 -11.44 -11.46
N ARG A 91 -14.31 -10.82 -12.58
CA ARG A 91 -13.49 -9.78 -13.21
C ARG A 91 -13.33 -8.55 -12.32
N ALA A 92 -14.44 -8.03 -11.78
CA ALA A 92 -14.40 -6.92 -10.82
C ALA A 92 -13.61 -7.29 -9.55
N PHE A 93 -13.80 -8.52 -9.05
CA PHE A 93 -13.03 -9.06 -7.93
C PHE A 93 -11.52 -9.04 -8.20
N ASN A 94 -11.08 -9.55 -9.36
CA ASN A 94 -9.67 -9.60 -9.72
C ASN A 94 -9.07 -8.21 -9.95
N MET A 95 -9.82 -7.28 -10.56
CA MET A 95 -9.40 -5.89 -10.70
C MET A 95 -9.10 -5.26 -9.34
N ILE A 96 -9.92 -5.53 -8.32
CA ILE A 96 -9.74 -5.02 -6.96
C ILE A 96 -8.58 -5.71 -6.23
N ASN A 97 -8.46 -7.04 -6.36
CA ASN A 97 -7.54 -7.83 -5.54
C ASN A 97 -6.13 -8.01 -6.14
N LEU A 98 -5.92 -7.65 -7.41
CA LEU A 98 -4.58 -7.57 -8.02
C LEU A 98 -3.97 -6.17 -7.98
N SER A 99 -4.81 -5.14 -7.89
CA SER A 99 -4.38 -3.75 -7.91
C SER A 99 -4.28 -3.14 -6.52
N GLY A 100 -3.68 -1.96 -6.46
CA GLY A 100 -3.38 -1.28 -5.22
C GLY A 100 -2.16 -1.87 -4.52
N TYR A 101 -1.41 -0.98 -3.89
CA TYR A 101 -0.28 -1.32 -3.04
C TYR A 101 -0.58 -0.82 -1.62
N ASN A 102 -0.30 -1.65 -0.61
CA ASN A 102 -0.42 -1.24 0.78
C ASN A 102 0.83 -0.47 1.23
N ILE A 103 1.01 0.74 0.68
CA ILE A 103 2.23 1.49 0.92
C ILE A 103 2.20 2.16 2.28
N GLY A 104 1.24 3.07 2.53
CA GLY A 104 1.19 3.83 3.77
C GLY A 104 1.17 2.98 5.04
N CYS A 105 0.42 1.88 5.06
CA CYS A 105 0.30 1.04 6.27
C CYS A 105 1.33 -0.10 6.36
N PHE A 106 2.09 -0.39 5.30
CA PHE A 106 3.04 -1.49 5.33
C PHE A 106 4.39 -1.12 4.70
N THR A 107 4.43 -0.83 3.40
CA THR A 107 5.70 -0.65 2.69
C THR A 107 6.48 0.57 3.14
N MET A 108 5.80 1.67 3.48
CA MET A 108 6.44 2.88 3.97
C MET A 108 7.13 2.65 5.32
N PRO A 109 6.45 2.14 6.37
CA PRO A 109 7.12 1.68 7.60
C PRO A 109 8.33 0.76 7.37
N TYR A 110 8.18 -0.18 6.44
CA TYR A 110 9.23 -1.13 6.10
C TYR A 110 10.44 -0.41 5.51
N ILE A 111 10.25 0.34 4.42
CA ILE A 111 11.31 1.09 3.72
C ILE A 111 11.96 2.12 4.63
N GLN A 112 11.18 2.91 5.37
CA GLN A 112 11.70 3.95 6.27
C GLN A 112 12.66 3.36 7.31
N SER A 113 12.42 2.11 7.74
CA SER A 113 13.27 1.43 8.71
C SER A 113 14.62 0.99 8.13
N PHE A 114 14.80 0.94 6.81
CA PHE A 114 16.05 0.48 6.18
C PHE A 114 16.76 1.54 5.34
N LEU A 115 15.99 2.42 4.71
CA LEU A 115 16.46 3.29 3.64
C LEU A 115 16.45 4.78 4.01
N GLY A 116 16.10 5.10 5.26
CA GLY A 116 16.10 6.47 5.77
C GLY A 116 15.10 7.40 5.08
N PRO A 117 15.25 8.73 5.26
CA PRO A 117 14.30 9.73 4.78
C PRO A 117 14.16 9.81 3.25
N SER A 118 15.26 9.62 2.51
CA SER A 118 15.24 9.68 1.04
C SER A 118 14.42 8.54 0.43
N GLY A 119 14.53 7.32 0.99
CA GLY A 119 13.68 6.20 0.60
C GLY A 119 12.22 6.40 0.98
N ALA A 120 11.97 7.03 2.12
CA ALA A 120 10.62 7.36 2.54
C ALA A 120 9.94 8.35 1.57
N ILE A 121 10.62 9.42 1.14
CA ILE A 121 10.06 10.39 0.18
C ILE A 121 9.71 9.74 -1.16
N ALA A 122 10.62 8.95 -1.73
CA ALA A 122 10.36 8.25 -2.98
C ALA A 122 9.14 7.31 -2.87
N THR A 123 9.02 6.63 -1.73
CA THR A 123 7.89 5.77 -1.41
C THR A 123 6.60 6.56 -1.28
N CYS A 124 6.62 7.72 -0.63
CA CYS A 124 5.49 8.63 -0.49
C CYS A 124 5.02 9.18 -1.85
N LEU A 125 5.94 9.58 -2.72
CA LEU A 125 5.61 10.10 -4.05
C LEU A 125 4.96 9.02 -4.93
N PHE A 126 5.49 7.79 -4.89
CA PHE A 126 4.82 6.65 -5.51
C PHE A 126 3.44 6.40 -4.88
N ASP A 127 3.35 6.48 -3.55
CA ASP A 127 2.09 6.26 -2.84
C ASP A 127 1.03 7.32 -3.15
N ALA A 128 1.41 8.56 -3.46
CA ALA A 128 0.45 9.58 -3.88
C ALA A 128 -0.30 9.14 -5.16
N GLY A 129 0.44 8.59 -6.14
CA GLY A 129 -0.16 8.01 -7.34
C GLY A 129 -0.97 6.75 -7.06
N ASN A 130 -0.46 5.87 -6.21
CA ASN A 130 -1.16 4.66 -5.77
C ASN A 130 -2.47 4.97 -5.02
N SER A 131 -2.46 5.97 -4.14
CA SER A 131 -3.58 6.40 -3.32
C SER A 131 -4.68 7.03 -4.17
N LEU A 132 -4.32 7.77 -5.22
CA LEU A 132 -5.26 8.27 -6.22
C LEU A 132 -6.04 7.11 -6.88
N MET A 133 -5.34 6.02 -7.22
CA MET A 133 -5.98 4.85 -7.82
C MET A 133 -6.81 4.08 -6.79
N CYS A 134 -6.25 3.77 -5.61
CA CYS A 134 -6.93 3.04 -4.54
C CYS A 134 -8.20 3.77 -4.07
N THR A 135 -8.15 5.08 -3.84
CA THR A 135 -9.30 5.82 -3.26
C THR A 135 -10.26 6.36 -4.33
N GLY A 136 -9.74 6.72 -5.50
CA GLY A 136 -10.49 7.42 -6.53
C GLY A 136 -10.98 6.54 -7.68
N ALA A 137 -10.15 5.63 -8.21
CA ALA A 137 -10.37 5.05 -9.54
C ALA A 137 -10.69 3.55 -9.55
N THR A 138 -9.95 2.73 -8.81
CA THR A 138 -10.05 1.26 -8.87
C THR A 138 -11.47 0.77 -8.59
N TYR A 139 -12.09 1.28 -7.52
CA TYR A 139 -13.42 0.86 -7.12
C TYR A 139 -14.50 1.24 -8.16
N PRO A 140 -14.62 2.50 -8.63
CA PRO A 140 -15.53 2.84 -9.73
C PRO A 140 -15.33 2.02 -11.00
N MET A 141 -14.08 1.72 -11.38
CA MET A 141 -13.80 0.89 -12.55
C MET A 141 -14.30 -0.54 -12.36
N ALA A 142 -14.06 -1.14 -11.20
CA ALA A 142 -14.53 -2.48 -10.87
C ALA A 142 -16.06 -2.52 -10.71
N ALA A 143 -16.66 -1.52 -10.08
CA ALA A 143 -18.11 -1.37 -9.91
C ALA A 143 -18.84 -1.25 -11.25
N ALA A 144 -18.28 -0.50 -12.20
CA ALA A 144 -18.80 -0.41 -13.57
C ALA A 144 -18.80 -1.78 -14.27
N VAL A 145 -17.75 -2.59 -14.06
CA VAL A 145 -17.69 -3.97 -14.60
C VAL A 145 -18.67 -4.90 -13.89
N ALA A 146 -18.79 -4.80 -12.57
CA ALA A 146 -19.73 -5.58 -11.76
C ALA A 146 -21.20 -5.21 -12.03
N GLY A 147 -21.47 -4.03 -12.59
CA GLY A 147 -22.83 -3.55 -12.86
C GLY A 147 -23.57 -3.04 -11.63
N THR A 148 -22.86 -2.61 -10.58
CA THR A 148 -23.47 -2.17 -9.31
C THR A 148 -24.11 -0.78 -9.36
N GLY A 149 -24.19 -0.14 -10.54
CA GLY A 149 -24.85 1.14 -10.74
C GLY A 149 -24.18 2.32 -10.03
N GLU A 150 -22.91 2.19 -9.69
CA GLU A 150 -22.20 3.21 -8.93
C GLU A 150 -22.06 4.51 -9.74
N LYS A 151 -22.33 5.66 -9.10
CA LYS A 151 -22.15 6.98 -9.72
C LYS A 151 -20.68 7.20 -10.07
N SER A 152 -20.38 7.11 -11.35
CA SER A 152 -19.08 7.46 -11.94
C SER A 152 -19.10 8.92 -12.44
N GLY A 153 -17.99 9.63 -12.27
CA GLY A 153 -17.83 11.00 -12.78
C GLY A 153 -16.74 11.79 -12.08
N VAL A 154 -16.20 12.79 -12.77
CA VAL A 154 -15.08 13.63 -12.31
C VAL A 154 -15.37 14.26 -10.93
N LYS A 155 -16.60 14.73 -10.69
CA LYS A 155 -16.98 15.32 -9.40
C LYS A 155 -16.92 14.30 -8.25
N VAL A 156 -17.35 13.06 -8.47
CA VAL A 156 -17.31 12.00 -7.45
C VAL A 156 -15.87 11.56 -7.21
N PHE A 157 -15.07 11.46 -8.28
CA PHE A 157 -13.65 11.18 -8.23
C PHE A 157 -12.88 12.23 -7.41
N LEU A 158 -13.01 13.52 -7.74
CA LEU A 158 -12.37 14.61 -7.01
C LEU A 158 -12.81 14.63 -5.55
N ARG A 159 -14.10 14.46 -5.27
CA ARG A 159 -14.59 14.38 -3.89
C ARG A 159 -13.91 13.25 -3.12
N ARG A 160 -13.76 12.06 -3.71
CA ARG A 160 -13.10 10.91 -3.06
C ARG A 160 -11.63 11.15 -2.81
N MET A 161 -10.93 11.73 -3.79
CA MET A 161 -9.52 12.10 -3.64
C MET A 161 -9.34 13.06 -2.46
N PHE A 162 -10.10 14.16 -2.43
CA PHE A 162 -10.02 15.19 -1.40
C PHE A 162 -10.82 14.88 -0.11
N SER A 163 -11.22 13.62 0.08
CA SER A 163 -11.80 13.14 1.35
C SER A 163 -10.84 12.23 2.11
N SER A 164 -9.65 11.98 1.56
CA SER A 164 -8.66 11.06 2.14
C SER A 164 -7.53 11.86 2.75
N ILE A 165 -7.46 11.87 4.09
CA ILE A 165 -6.44 12.61 4.84
C ILE A 165 -5.01 12.26 4.38
N PRO A 166 -4.62 10.98 4.17
CA PRO A 166 -3.30 10.65 3.61
C PRO A 166 -3.05 11.29 2.24
N MET A 167 -4.04 11.24 1.33
CA MET A 167 -3.91 11.81 -0.01
C MET A 167 -3.75 13.33 0.05
N ASP A 168 -4.58 14.01 0.84
CA ASP A 168 -4.51 15.45 1.02
C ASP A 168 -3.16 15.86 1.61
N THR A 169 -2.66 15.08 2.56
CA THR A 169 -1.32 15.29 3.14
C THR A 169 -0.23 15.16 2.09
N TYR A 170 -0.28 14.15 1.22
CA TYR A 170 0.68 14.02 0.11
C TYR A 170 0.64 15.22 -0.82
N ILE A 171 -0.56 15.66 -1.25
CA ILE A 171 -0.73 16.81 -2.14
C ILE A 171 -0.16 18.08 -1.50
N ILE A 172 -0.52 18.36 -0.25
CA ILE A 172 -0.05 19.54 0.49
C ILE A 172 1.47 19.50 0.62
N MET A 173 2.06 18.39 1.05
CA MET A 173 3.51 18.30 1.24
C MET A 173 4.29 18.39 -0.07
N VAL A 174 3.78 17.85 -1.17
CA VAL A 174 4.37 18.03 -2.50
C VAL A 174 4.33 19.50 -2.91
N ILE A 175 3.18 20.18 -2.75
CA ILE A 175 3.06 21.61 -3.08
C ILE A 175 4.02 22.45 -2.24
N LEU A 176 4.05 22.24 -0.92
CA LEU A 176 4.96 22.95 -0.02
C LEU A 176 6.42 22.73 -0.41
N SER A 177 6.80 21.50 -0.73
CA SER A 177 8.17 21.17 -1.15
C SER A 177 8.54 21.85 -2.47
N LEU A 178 7.64 21.90 -3.45
CA LEU A 178 7.88 22.57 -4.74
C LEU A 178 7.98 24.09 -4.60
N LEU A 179 7.27 24.68 -3.64
CA LEU A 179 7.36 26.10 -3.32
C LEU A 179 8.57 26.43 -2.41
N GLY A 180 9.34 25.43 -1.98
CA GLY A 180 10.44 25.61 -1.03
C GLY A 180 9.98 26.09 0.36
N LEU A 181 8.70 25.89 0.70
CA LEU A 181 8.12 26.33 1.96
C LEU A 181 8.37 25.30 3.05
N LYS A 182 9.11 25.70 4.09
CA LYS A 182 9.37 24.87 5.26
C LYS A 182 8.29 25.09 6.33
N LEU A 183 7.87 24.00 6.95
CA LEU A 183 6.95 24.05 8.07
C LEU A 183 7.65 24.59 9.33
N PRO A 184 6.92 25.27 10.24
CA PRO A 184 7.47 25.71 11.52
C PRO A 184 7.96 24.53 12.37
N HIS A 185 9.03 24.74 13.14
CA HIS A 185 9.64 23.69 13.97
C HIS A 185 8.67 23.01 14.95
N ILE A 186 7.67 23.76 15.45
CA ILE A 186 6.62 23.22 16.33
C ILE A 186 5.81 22.13 15.61
N VAL A 187 5.46 22.36 14.35
CA VAL A 187 4.70 21.39 13.54
C VAL A 187 5.56 20.18 13.26
N THR A 188 6.81 20.38 12.80
CA THR A 188 7.70 19.27 12.45
C THR A 188 8.02 18.40 13.67
N SER A 189 8.33 18.99 14.83
CA SER A 189 8.59 18.26 16.08
C SER A 189 7.40 17.42 16.54
N PHE A 190 6.19 17.97 16.44
CA PHE A 190 4.97 17.23 16.76
C PHE A 190 4.78 16.06 15.79
N THR A 191 4.88 16.31 14.48
CA THR A 191 4.71 15.26 13.46
C THR A 191 5.80 14.20 13.50
N ASP A 192 7.02 14.53 13.92
CA ASP A 192 8.09 13.55 14.14
C ASP A 192 7.72 12.60 15.27
N THR A 193 7.24 13.13 16.39
CA THR A 193 6.85 12.33 17.57
C THR A 193 5.71 11.37 17.22
N VAL A 194 4.65 11.89 16.59
CA VAL A 194 3.47 11.10 16.22
C VAL A 194 3.78 10.15 15.05
N GLY A 195 4.56 10.61 14.08
CA GLY A 195 4.97 9.83 12.91
C GLY A 195 5.88 8.65 13.27
N ALA A 196 6.71 8.78 14.32
CA ALA A 196 7.54 7.68 14.81
C ALA A 196 6.73 6.46 15.30
N ALA A 197 5.50 6.68 15.77
CA ALA A 197 4.60 5.60 16.19
C ALA A 197 3.95 4.86 14.99
N ASN A 198 4.01 5.43 13.78
CA ASN A 198 3.28 4.91 12.61
C ASN A 198 3.66 3.46 12.29
N SER A 199 4.96 3.14 12.29
CA SER A 199 5.40 1.78 11.93
C SER A 199 4.85 0.72 12.87
N PHE A 200 4.88 0.97 14.17
CA PHE A 200 4.33 0.03 15.15
C PHE A 200 2.82 -0.10 15.02
N LEU A 201 2.09 1.03 15.00
CA LEU A 201 0.63 1.04 14.94
C LEU A 201 0.10 0.46 13.62
N ALA A 202 0.77 0.69 12.50
CA ALA A 202 0.36 0.15 11.21
C ALA A 202 0.56 -1.37 11.13
N MET A 203 1.67 -1.90 11.67
CA MET A 203 1.89 -3.35 11.77
C MET A 203 0.92 -4.00 12.77
N ALA A 204 0.62 -3.33 13.89
CA ALA A 204 -0.40 -3.78 14.83
C ALA A 204 -1.80 -3.78 14.20
N MET A 205 -2.17 -2.74 13.44
CA MET A 205 -3.42 -2.66 12.68
C MET A 205 -3.57 -3.86 11.74
N ILE A 206 -2.51 -4.22 11.01
CA ILE A 206 -2.47 -5.40 10.15
C ILE A 206 -2.69 -6.68 10.97
N GLY A 207 -2.03 -6.82 12.11
CA GLY A 207 -2.20 -7.97 13.00
C GLY A 207 -3.61 -8.10 13.58
N VAL A 208 -4.20 -6.99 14.04
CA VAL A 208 -5.60 -6.97 14.50
C VAL A 208 -6.55 -7.27 13.36
N GLY A 209 -6.26 -6.82 12.13
CA GLY A 209 -7.05 -7.13 10.94
C GLY A 209 -6.76 -8.50 10.32
N PHE A 210 -5.81 -9.27 10.85
CA PHE A 210 -5.33 -10.50 10.25
C PHE A 210 -6.41 -11.59 10.29
N GLU A 211 -6.85 -12.02 9.11
CA GLU A 211 -7.89 -13.05 8.96
C GLU A 211 -7.51 -13.99 7.82
N ILE A 212 -7.35 -15.28 8.14
CA ILE A 212 -7.10 -16.33 7.17
C ILE A 212 -8.27 -17.31 7.20
N HIS A 213 -9.01 -17.37 6.10
CA HIS A 213 -10.09 -18.33 5.90
C HIS A 213 -9.73 -19.21 4.71
N LEU A 214 -9.10 -20.36 4.97
CA LEU A 214 -8.66 -21.30 3.94
C LEU A 214 -9.73 -22.37 3.69
N GLU A 215 -10.62 -22.10 2.76
CA GLU A 215 -11.52 -23.11 2.19
C GLU A 215 -10.79 -23.83 1.06
N LYS A 216 -10.74 -25.18 1.12
CA LYS A 216 -9.99 -26.01 0.15
C LYS A 216 -10.37 -25.70 -1.30
N ASP A 217 -11.66 -25.44 -1.53
CA ASP A 217 -12.24 -25.22 -2.85
C ASP A 217 -11.83 -23.87 -3.47
N LYS A 218 -11.32 -22.94 -2.64
CA LYS A 218 -10.91 -21.58 -3.04
C LYS A 218 -9.39 -21.41 -3.10
N LEU A 219 -8.61 -22.40 -2.66
CA LEU A 219 -7.14 -22.35 -2.62
C LEU A 219 -6.52 -22.10 -4.00
N LEU A 220 -7.03 -22.75 -5.05
CA LEU A 220 -6.56 -22.55 -6.42
C LEU A 220 -6.78 -21.10 -6.89
N HIS A 221 -7.90 -20.49 -6.50
CA HIS A 221 -8.19 -19.10 -6.84
C HIS A 221 -7.22 -18.15 -6.11
N ILE A 222 -7.07 -18.32 -4.79
CA ILE A 222 -6.14 -17.51 -3.98
C ILE A 222 -4.71 -17.64 -4.52
N GLY A 223 -4.25 -18.86 -4.79
CA GLY A 223 -2.94 -19.14 -5.36
C GLY A 223 -2.74 -18.48 -6.72
N GLY A 224 -3.73 -18.57 -7.62
CA GLY A 224 -3.69 -17.91 -8.93
C GLY A 224 -3.59 -16.38 -8.84
N LEU A 225 -4.32 -15.76 -7.91
CA LEU A 225 -4.24 -14.31 -7.68
C LEU A 225 -2.89 -13.87 -7.16
N LEU A 226 -2.37 -14.55 -6.13
CA LEU A 226 -1.06 -14.24 -5.57
C LEU A 226 0.04 -14.48 -6.62
N LEU A 227 -0.01 -15.59 -7.35
CA LEU A 227 0.95 -15.87 -8.42
C LEU A 227 0.92 -14.77 -9.49
N GLY A 228 -0.27 -14.40 -9.99
CA GLY A 228 -0.41 -13.33 -10.97
C GLY A 228 0.15 -12.01 -10.45
N ARG A 229 -0.16 -11.65 -9.19
CA ARG A 229 0.35 -10.46 -8.53
C ARG A 229 1.88 -10.43 -8.48
N TYR A 230 2.52 -11.52 -8.05
CA TYR A 230 3.97 -11.58 -7.90
C TYR A 230 4.73 -11.73 -9.22
N VAL A 231 4.12 -12.35 -10.24
CA VAL A 231 4.65 -12.33 -11.61
C VAL A 231 4.66 -10.91 -12.16
N ILE A 232 3.56 -10.16 -12.00
CA ILE A 232 3.48 -8.76 -12.41
C ILE A 232 4.51 -7.92 -11.64
N ALA A 233 4.62 -8.12 -10.32
CA ALA A 233 5.61 -7.44 -9.48
C ALA A 233 7.04 -7.70 -9.97
N PHE A 234 7.37 -8.95 -10.31
CA PHE A 234 8.68 -9.30 -10.84
C PHE A 234 8.97 -8.61 -12.19
N VAL A 235 8.01 -8.61 -13.11
CA VAL A 235 8.16 -7.91 -14.40
C VAL A 235 8.32 -6.40 -14.19
N MET A 236 7.50 -5.78 -13.32
CA MET A 236 7.64 -4.36 -12.99
C MET A 236 8.99 -4.04 -12.37
N ALA A 237 9.48 -4.88 -11.46
CA ALA A 237 10.79 -4.73 -10.83
C ALA A 237 11.91 -4.75 -11.88
N LEU A 238 11.86 -5.66 -12.87
CA LEU A 238 12.81 -5.68 -13.99
C LEU A 238 12.72 -4.40 -14.83
N LEU A 239 11.51 -3.96 -15.17
CA LEU A 239 11.30 -2.72 -15.92
C LEU A 239 11.84 -1.50 -15.17
N PHE A 240 11.64 -1.43 -13.86
CA PHE A 240 12.20 -0.35 -13.04
C PHE A 240 13.71 -0.37 -13.02
N TRP A 241 14.32 -1.55 -12.88
CA TRP A 241 15.77 -1.69 -12.85
C TRP A 241 16.44 -1.28 -14.17
N TYR A 242 15.88 -1.72 -15.30
CA TYR A 242 16.52 -1.56 -16.61
C TYR A 242 16.03 -0.35 -17.42
N CYS A 243 14.78 0.11 -17.22
CA CYS A 243 14.16 1.10 -18.12
C CYS A 243 13.93 2.48 -17.49
N THR A 244 14.03 2.65 -16.16
CA THR A 244 13.76 3.96 -15.54
C THR A 244 15.03 4.80 -15.39
N PRO A 245 15.02 6.11 -15.71
CA PRO A 245 16.20 6.98 -15.64
C PRO A 245 16.49 7.50 -14.21
N PHE A 246 16.22 6.70 -13.17
CA PHE A 246 16.49 7.09 -11.79
C PHE A 246 17.87 6.64 -11.30
N SER A 247 18.33 7.27 -10.22
CA SER A 247 19.53 6.83 -9.51
C SER A 247 19.37 5.41 -8.96
N GLU A 248 20.49 4.72 -8.73
CA GLU A 248 20.49 3.35 -8.23
C GLU A 248 19.70 3.21 -6.92
N GLY A 249 19.80 4.19 -6.01
CA GLY A 249 19.04 4.20 -4.76
C GLY A 249 17.53 4.17 -4.98
N ILE A 250 17.02 5.02 -5.89
CA ILE A 250 15.59 5.07 -6.23
C ILE A 250 15.14 3.80 -6.96
N ARG A 251 15.97 3.25 -7.85
CA ARG A 251 15.66 1.96 -8.49
C ARG A 251 15.54 0.83 -7.46
N LYS A 252 16.41 0.79 -6.45
CA LYS A 252 16.31 -0.17 -5.34
C LYS A 252 15.01 -0.02 -4.55
N ILE A 253 14.58 1.23 -4.28
CA ILE A 253 13.29 1.51 -3.65
C ILE A 253 12.13 0.99 -4.52
N LEU A 254 12.18 1.23 -5.82
CA LEU A 254 11.18 0.77 -6.77
C LEU A 254 11.10 -0.77 -6.87
N LEU A 255 12.24 -1.47 -6.78
CA LEU A 255 12.26 -2.93 -6.67
C LEU A 255 11.46 -3.38 -5.45
N VAL A 256 11.73 -2.78 -4.28
CA VAL A 256 11.05 -3.12 -3.02
C VAL A 256 9.55 -2.79 -3.10
N ILE A 257 9.18 -1.62 -3.63
CA ILE A 257 7.78 -1.19 -3.81
C ILE A 257 7.02 -2.12 -4.76
N SER A 258 7.66 -2.66 -5.79
CA SER A 258 6.99 -3.57 -6.75
C SER A 258 6.40 -4.79 -6.06
N PHE A 259 7.07 -5.27 -5.02
CA PHE A 259 6.65 -6.42 -4.21
C PHE A 259 5.81 -6.02 -3.00
N ALA A 260 5.31 -4.78 -2.93
CA ALA A 260 4.42 -4.38 -1.86
C ALA A 260 3.09 -5.15 -1.88
N PRO A 261 2.53 -5.45 -0.70
CA PRO A 261 1.32 -6.25 -0.59
C PRO A 261 0.11 -5.56 -1.20
N VAL A 262 -0.96 -6.34 -1.39
CA VAL A 262 -2.24 -5.84 -1.91
C VAL A 262 -2.79 -4.78 -0.98
N SER A 263 -3.48 -3.78 -1.54
CA SER A 263 -4.02 -2.65 -0.78
C SER A 263 -4.95 -3.07 0.36
N ALA A 264 -4.82 -2.41 1.52
CA ALA A 264 -5.65 -2.67 2.69
C ALA A 264 -7.15 -2.40 2.47
N VAL A 265 -7.52 -1.62 1.46
CA VAL A 265 -8.92 -1.29 1.14
C VAL A 265 -9.59 -2.30 0.19
N CYS A 266 -8.87 -3.32 -0.30
CA CYS A 266 -9.40 -4.29 -1.27
C CYS A 266 -10.63 -5.04 -0.76
N ALA A 267 -10.65 -5.42 0.53
CA ALA A 267 -11.78 -6.13 1.15
C ALA A 267 -13.03 -5.25 1.23
N ILE A 268 -12.86 -3.95 1.49
CA ILE A 268 -13.95 -2.97 1.54
C ILE A 268 -14.59 -2.83 0.16
N PHE A 269 -13.78 -2.70 -0.89
CA PHE A 269 -14.31 -2.57 -2.25
C PHE A 269 -14.90 -3.87 -2.79
N THR A 270 -14.29 -5.00 -2.43
CA THR A 270 -14.85 -6.33 -2.70
C THR A 270 -16.26 -6.43 -2.11
N SER A 271 -16.45 -6.04 -0.84
CA SER A 271 -17.76 -6.03 -0.18
C SER A 271 -18.76 -5.14 -0.93
N LYS A 272 -18.35 -3.92 -1.30
CA LYS A 272 -19.21 -2.99 -2.05
C LYS A 272 -19.58 -3.48 -3.45
N CYS A 273 -18.75 -4.31 -4.07
CA CYS A 273 -19.03 -4.96 -5.35
C CYS A 273 -19.80 -6.28 -5.22
N GLY A 274 -20.19 -6.68 -4.01
CA GLY A 274 -20.86 -7.98 -3.77
C GLY A 274 -19.96 -9.19 -3.98
N GLY A 275 -18.64 -9.03 -3.90
CA GLY A 275 -17.66 -10.11 -4.07
C GLY A 275 -17.35 -10.88 -2.78
N ASP A 276 -16.51 -11.90 -2.88
CA ASP A 276 -16.12 -12.77 -1.76
C ASP A 276 -15.10 -12.09 -0.82
N VAL A 277 -15.62 -11.43 0.21
CA VAL A 277 -14.81 -10.71 1.20
C VAL A 277 -13.82 -11.64 1.94
N PRO A 278 -14.19 -12.86 2.40
CA PRO A 278 -13.24 -13.79 2.99
C PRO A 278 -12.02 -14.12 2.11
N ILE A 279 -12.20 -14.34 0.81
CA ILE A 279 -11.07 -14.54 -0.13
C ILE A 279 -10.21 -13.28 -0.18
N SER A 280 -10.82 -12.10 -0.30
CA SER A 280 -10.10 -10.82 -0.38
C SER A 280 -9.24 -10.57 0.87
N CYS A 281 -9.80 -10.79 2.06
CA CYS A 281 -9.06 -10.69 3.32
C CYS A 281 -7.90 -11.69 3.39
N THR A 282 -8.10 -12.93 2.92
CA THR A 282 -7.07 -13.97 2.89
C THR A 282 -5.95 -13.62 1.92
N VAL A 283 -6.28 -13.15 0.71
CA VAL A 283 -5.30 -12.67 -0.29
C VAL A 283 -4.49 -11.51 0.27
N ASN A 284 -5.14 -10.53 0.91
CA ASN A 284 -4.44 -9.41 1.55
C ASN A 284 -3.46 -9.90 2.63
N SER A 285 -3.93 -10.73 3.58
CA SER A 285 -3.10 -11.24 4.68
C SER A 285 -1.91 -12.08 4.21
N LEU A 286 -2.13 -12.99 3.25
CA LEU A 286 -1.06 -13.81 2.66
C LEU A 286 -0.09 -12.95 1.86
N SER A 287 -0.58 -11.95 1.14
CA SER A 287 0.30 -11.04 0.39
C SER A 287 1.24 -10.29 1.32
N ILE A 288 0.82 -9.92 2.54
CA ILE A 288 1.71 -9.25 3.50
C ILE A 288 2.88 -10.16 3.88
N LEU A 289 2.61 -11.43 4.19
CA LEU A 289 3.65 -12.41 4.55
C LEU A 289 4.63 -12.66 3.39
N ILE A 290 4.10 -12.89 2.19
CA ILE A 290 4.94 -13.12 1.00
C ILE A 290 5.77 -11.87 0.68
N SER A 291 5.16 -10.68 0.77
CA SER A 291 5.83 -9.41 0.50
C SER A 291 6.96 -9.13 1.49
N ILE A 292 6.79 -9.42 2.79
CA ILE A 292 7.88 -9.32 3.77
C ILE A 292 9.09 -10.14 3.32
N VAL A 293 8.87 -11.38 2.89
CA VAL A 293 9.96 -12.26 2.43
C VAL A 293 10.59 -11.71 1.15
N CYS A 294 9.80 -11.41 0.11
CA CYS A 294 10.30 -10.90 -1.16
C CYS A 294 11.09 -9.59 -0.99
N MET A 295 10.52 -8.63 -0.25
CA MET A 295 11.16 -7.34 0.02
C MET A 295 12.46 -7.54 0.81
N SER A 296 12.48 -8.42 1.82
CA SER A 296 13.69 -8.70 2.59
C SER A 296 14.78 -9.34 1.74
N VAL A 297 14.43 -10.28 0.85
CA VAL A 297 15.37 -10.88 -0.10
C VAL A 297 15.97 -9.81 -1.01
N ILE A 298 15.15 -8.91 -1.56
CA ILE A 298 15.63 -7.79 -2.40
C ILE A 298 16.59 -6.90 -1.61
N MET A 299 16.22 -6.52 -0.37
CA MET A 299 17.06 -5.70 0.49
C MET A 299 18.43 -6.33 0.74
N ILE A 300 18.48 -7.65 0.93
CA ILE A 300 19.71 -8.42 1.15
C ILE A 300 20.54 -8.52 -0.14
N VAL A 301 19.92 -8.92 -1.25
CA VAL A 301 20.60 -9.17 -2.54
C VAL A 301 21.18 -7.88 -3.11
N PHE A 302 20.40 -6.80 -3.10
CA PHE A 302 20.82 -5.52 -3.69
C PHE A 302 21.58 -4.62 -2.70
N ARG A 303 21.90 -5.14 -1.50
CA ARG A 303 22.58 -4.40 -0.40
C ARG A 303 21.99 -3.00 -0.25
N VAL A 304 20.68 -2.99 -0.11
CA VAL A 304 19.90 -1.75 -0.09
C VAL A 304 20.06 -1.05 1.27
N SER A 305 20.53 -1.77 2.30
CA SER A 305 20.91 -1.28 3.63
C SER A 305 22.42 -1.21 3.84
#